data_AF-A0A2I9CQW1-F1
#
_entry.id   AF-A0A2I9CQW1-F1
#
_cell.length_a   1.000
_cell.length_b   1.000
_cell.length_c   1.000
_cell.angle_alpha   90.00
_cell.angle_beta   90.00
_cell.angle_gamma   90.00
#
_symmetry.space_group_name_H-M   'P 1'
#
loop_
_entity.id
_entity.type
_entity.pdbx_description
1 polymer ?
#
loop_
_entity_poly.entity_id
_entity_poly.type
_entity_poly.pdbx_seq_one_letter_code
_entity_poly.pdbx_strand_id
1 'polypeptide(L)'
;MNDFDALQAVIRRLAAERQAEQRACEAFLNALYHALRTASGPGLPLNNVTFDFTPDPAERLRPPPPGGWHAAWLRLGLCEVLVRVRRDEGAFVGEYGEGGTFHLTGVTEDDLILLARRLLRDVAAAYGGGGLVGRSGMPLN
;
A
#
# COMPACT_ATOMS: atom_id res chain seq x y z
N MET A 1 33.32 -15.59 -19.81
CA MET A 1 31.97 -15.03 -19.73
C MET A 1 32.06 -13.84 -18.79
N ASN A 2 31.65 -12.64 -19.21
CA ASN A 2 31.80 -11.43 -18.41
C ASN A 2 30.68 -11.33 -17.37
N ASP A 3 30.94 -10.70 -16.22
CA ASP A 3 29.96 -10.48 -15.15
C ASP A 3 28.70 -9.76 -15.65
N PHE A 4 28.86 -8.90 -16.66
CA PHE A 4 27.74 -8.25 -17.33
C PHE A 4 26.81 -9.22 -18.06
N ASP A 5 27.34 -10.23 -18.73
CA ASP A 5 26.55 -11.24 -19.43
C ASP A 5 25.78 -12.12 -18.42
N ALA A 6 26.44 -12.45 -17.31
CA ALA A 6 25.82 -13.18 -16.21
C ALA A 6 24.67 -12.36 -15.59
N LEU A 7 24.87 -11.07 -15.36
CA LEU A 7 23.82 -10.17 -14.86
C LEU A 7 22.65 -10.06 -15.85
N GLN A 8 22.91 -9.90 -17.15
CA GLN A 8 21.86 -9.85 -18.16
C GLN A 8 21.05 -11.15 -18.20
N ALA A 9 21.69 -12.30 -18.10
CA ALA A 9 21.02 -13.60 -18.07
C ALA A 9 20.09 -13.73 -16.85
N VAL A 10 20.56 -13.30 -15.67
CA VAL A 10 19.75 -13.27 -14.44
C VAL A 10 18.55 -12.32 -14.59
N ILE A 11 18.76 -11.10 -15.08
CA ILE A 11 17.69 -10.10 -15.26
C ILE A 11 16.60 -10.63 -16.20
N ARG A 12 16.98 -11.28 -17.30
CA ARG A 12 16.05 -11.87 -18.26
C ARG A 12 15.26 -13.03 -17.66
N ARG A 13 15.93 -13.90 -16.89
CA ARG A 13 15.27 -15.01 -16.20
C ARG A 13 14.21 -14.51 -15.22
N LEU A 14 14.53 -13.46 -14.45
CA LEU A 14 13.61 -12.90 -13.46
C LEU A 14 12.54 -11.99 -14.06
N ALA A 15 12.59 -11.67 -15.35
CA ALA A 15 11.66 -10.71 -15.95
C ALA A 15 10.19 -11.15 -15.87
N ALA A 16 9.92 -12.44 -16.11
CA ALA A 16 8.57 -12.99 -16.06
C ALA A 16 8.00 -12.99 -14.64
N GLU A 17 8.79 -13.39 -13.65
CA GLU A 17 8.40 -13.40 -12.23
C GLU A 17 8.06 -11.98 -11.75
N ARG A 18 8.94 -11.02 -12.03
CA ARG A 18 8.70 -9.60 -11.71
C ARG A 18 7.44 -9.07 -12.36
N GLN A 19 7.19 -9.40 -13.62
CA GLN A 19 6.00 -8.95 -14.32
C GLN A 19 4.71 -9.56 -13.74
N ALA A 20 4.74 -10.83 -13.36
CA ALA A 20 3.61 -11.49 -12.71
C ALA A 20 3.32 -10.89 -11.33
N GLU A 21 4.36 -10.64 -10.54
CA GLU A 21 4.25 -10.01 -9.22
C GLU A 21 3.73 -8.58 -9.32
N GLN A 22 4.27 -7.78 -10.24
CA GLN A 22 3.81 -6.41 -10.50
C GLN A 22 2.32 -6.40 -10.83
N ARG A 23 1.87 -7.24 -11.76
CA ARG A 23 0.43 -7.33 -12.10
C ARG A 23 -0.42 -7.71 -10.90
N ALA A 24 0.05 -8.64 -10.06
CA ALA A 24 -0.70 -9.06 -8.87
C ALA A 24 -0.82 -7.92 -7.84
N CYS A 25 0.27 -7.20 -7.59
CA CYS A 25 0.29 -6.06 -6.65
C CYS A 25 -0.53 -4.88 -7.19
N GLU A 26 -0.43 -4.58 -8.48
CA GLU A 26 -1.24 -3.54 -9.13
C GLU A 26 -2.73 -3.90 -9.13
N ALA A 27 -3.08 -5.16 -9.35
CA ALA A 27 -4.45 -5.64 -9.25
C ALA A 27 -4.98 -5.51 -7.82
N PHE A 28 -4.18 -5.85 -6.81
CA PHE A 28 -4.52 -5.66 -5.40
C PHE A 28 -4.79 -4.18 -5.07
N LEU A 29 -3.90 -3.28 -5.48
CA LEU A 29 -4.03 -1.84 -5.23
C LEU A 29 -5.28 -1.26 -5.91
N ASN A 30 -5.58 -1.68 -7.14
CA ASN A 30 -6.83 -1.33 -7.82
C ASN A 30 -8.06 -1.86 -7.08
N ALA A 31 -8.02 -3.11 -6.62
CA ALA A 31 -9.14 -3.70 -5.89
C ALA A 31 -9.38 -3.00 -4.55
N LEU A 32 -8.31 -2.62 -3.84
CA LEU A 32 -8.40 -1.80 -2.62
C LEU A 32 -8.98 -0.41 -2.90
N TYR A 33 -8.59 0.24 -3.99
CA TYR A 33 -9.19 1.50 -4.45
C TYR A 33 -10.71 1.35 -4.64
N HIS A 34 -11.17 0.29 -5.31
CA HIS A 34 -12.59 0.04 -5.49
C HIS A 34 -13.31 -0.24 -4.16
N ALA A 35 -12.70 -1.01 -3.26
CA ALA A 35 -13.25 -1.25 -1.93
C ALA A 35 -13.37 0.05 -1.11
N LEU A 36 -12.40 0.98 -1.20
CA LEU A 36 -12.48 2.27 -0.51
C LEU A 36 -13.63 3.15 -1.00
N ARG A 37 -13.97 3.07 -2.29
CA ARG A 37 -15.13 3.78 -2.86
C ARG A 37 -16.46 3.28 -2.31
N THR A 38 -16.54 2.01 -1.88
CA THR A 38 -17.76 1.38 -1.36
C THR A 38 -17.78 1.25 0.16
N ALA A 39 -16.63 1.36 0.83
CA ALA A 39 -16.44 1.09 2.26
C ALA A 39 -17.26 1.99 3.20
N SER A 40 -17.64 3.20 2.75
CA SER A 40 -18.43 4.17 3.51
C SER A 40 -19.93 3.83 3.62
N GLY A 41 -20.36 2.72 2.99
CA GLY A 41 -21.72 2.20 3.07
C GLY A 41 -22.59 2.56 1.84
N PRO A 42 -23.79 1.95 1.72
CA PRO A 42 -24.71 2.21 0.62
C PRO A 42 -25.12 3.68 0.56
N GLY A 43 -24.87 4.36 -0.55
CA GLY A 43 -25.30 5.74 -0.78
C GLY A 43 -24.39 6.85 -0.24
N LEU A 44 -23.27 6.51 0.40
CA LEU A 44 -22.25 7.49 0.85
C LEU A 44 -20.85 7.20 0.29
N PRO A 45 -20.68 6.97 -1.04
CA PRO A 45 -19.35 6.81 -1.60
C PRO A 45 -18.49 8.04 -1.26
N LEU A 46 -17.23 7.80 -0.91
CA LEU A 46 -16.22 8.85 -0.97
C LEU A 46 -16.12 9.25 -2.45
N ASN A 47 -16.91 10.24 -2.87
CA ASN A 47 -17.07 10.60 -4.27
C ASN A 47 -15.74 11.06 -4.92
N ASN A 48 -14.76 11.43 -4.09
CA ASN A 48 -13.47 11.96 -4.49
C ASN A 48 -12.30 11.02 -4.14
N VAL A 49 -12.48 9.70 -4.24
CA VAL A 49 -11.31 8.80 -4.21
C VAL A 49 -10.59 8.84 -5.55
N THR A 50 -9.32 9.24 -5.54
CA THR A 50 -8.42 9.11 -6.71
C THR A 50 -7.27 8.17 -6.38
N PHE A 51 -6.71 7.57 -7.42
CA PHE A 51 -5.68 6.54 -7.33
C PHE A 51 -4.60 6.83 -8.36
N ASP A 52 -3.34 6.81 -7.92
CA ASP A 52 -2.17 7.03 -8.78
C ASP A 52 -1.05 6.07 -8.40
N PHE A 53 -0.56 5.29 -9.37
CA PHE A 53 0.58 4.41 -9.16
C PHE A 53 1.86 5.22 -9.05
N THR A 54 2.65 4.93 -8.02
CA THR A 54 3.90 5.63 -7.79
C THR A 54 5.04 4.64 -7.54
N PRO A 55 6.27 4.92 -7.99
CA PRO A 55 7.42 4.12 -7.58
C PRO A 55 7.57 4.17 -6.06
N ASP A 56 7.95 3.04 -5.47
CA ASP A 56 8.25 3.01 -4.05
C ASP A 56 9.42 3.97 -3.71
N PRO A 57 9.25 4.90 -2.74
CA PRO A 57 10.30 5.87 -2.41
C PRO A 57 11.52 5.24 -1.74
N ALA A 58 11.39 4.06 -1.12
CA ALA A 58 12.50 3.37 -0.47
C ALA A 58 13.28 2.47 -1.45
N GLU A 59 12.63 1.96 -2.49
CA GLU A 59 13.26 1.12 -3.50
C GLU A 59 14.24 1.91 -4.37
N ARG A 60 15.48 1.42 -4.47
CA ARG A 60 16.56 2.09 -5.22
C ARG A 60 16.85 1.46 -6.57
N LEU A 61 16.40 0.23 -6.79
CA LEU A 61 16.59 -0.45 -8.06
C LEU A 61 15.40 -0.21 -8.99
N ARG A 62 15.69 0.00 -10.27
CA ARG A 62 14.68 0.15 -11.31
C ARG A 62 15.07 -0.73 -12.50
N PRO A 63 14.22 -1.70 -12.88
CA PRO A 63 12.99 -2.13 -12.20
C PRO A 63 13.22 -2.76 -10.82
N PRO A 64 12.21 -2.82 -9.92
CA PRO A 64 12.35 -3.47 -8.61
C PRO A 64 12.69 -4.96 -8.76
N PRO A 65 13.47 -5.55 -7.84
CA PRO A 65 13.68 -6.99 -7.79
C PRO A 65 12.37 -7.72 -7.40
N PRO A 66 12.27 -9.06 -7.62
CA PRO A 66 11.18 -9.85 -7.07
C PRO A 66 11.07 -9.70 -5.54
N GLY A 67 9.86 -9.70 -5.01
CA GLY A 67 9.56 -9.38 -3.61
C GLY A 67 9.63 -7.89 -3.26
N GLY A 68 9.75 -7.03 -4.28
CA GLY A 68 9.84 -5.59 -4.15
C GLY A 68 8.53 -4.94 -3.74
N TRP A 69 8.62 -3.70 -3.25
CA TRP A 69 7.44 -2.93 -2.87
C TRP A 69 6.80 -2.25 -4.09
N HIS A 70 5.48 -2.37 -4.18
CA HIS A 70 4.64 -1.67 -5.14
C HIS A 70 3.78 -0.64 -4.41
N ALA A 71 3.76 0.59 -4.89
CA ALA A 71 3.12 1.69 -4.18
C ALA A 71 2.09 2.45 -5.02
N ALA A 72 1.13 3.04 -4.34
CA ALA A 72 0.18 3.96 -4.94
C ALA A 72 -0.30 5.00 -3.91
N TRP A 73 -0.60 6.19 -4.40
CA TRP A 73 -1.30 7.20 -3.63
C TRP A 73 -2.81 6.99 -3.76
N LEU A 74 -3.48 6.89 -2.60
CA LEU A 74 -4.93 6.91 -2.48
C LEU A 74 -5.34 8.24 -1.89
N ARG A 75 -6.03 9.06 -2.68
CA ARG A 75 -6.59 10.33 -2.21
C ARG A 75 -7.98 10.07 -1.66
N LEU A 76 -8.24 10.46 -0.43
CA LEU A 76 -9.49 10.25 0.30
C LEU A 76 -10.09 11.63 0.62
N GLY A 77 -10.59 12.32 -0.42
CA GLY A 77 -11.05 13.70 -0.28
C GLY A 77 -9.89 14.70 -0.16
N LEU A 78 -9.65 15.22 1.05
CA LEU A 78 -8.58 16.21 1.33
C LEU A 78 -7.28 15.58 1.86
N CYS A 79 -7.28 14.26 2.10
CA CYS A 79 -6.12 13.54 2.60
C CYS A 79 -5.57 12.61 1.52
N GLU A 80 -4.26 12.38 1.54
CA GLU A 80 -3.59 11.42 0.67
C GLU A 80 -2.86 10.39 1.54
N VAL A 81 -2.99 9.12 1.16
CA VAL A 81 -2.40 8.01 1.89
C VAL A 81 -1.57 7.20 0.90
N LEU A 82 -0.27 7.12 1.16
CA LEU A 82 0.60 6.20 0.44
C LEU A 82 0.30 4.80 0.94
N VAL A 83 0.00 3.89 0.02
CA VAL A 83 -0.14 2.46 0.30
C VAL A 83 0.95 1.73 -0.45
N ARG A 84 1.62 0.82 0.24
CA ARG A 84 2.68 -0.03 -0.29
C ARG A 84 2.27 -1.48 -0.08
N VAL A 85 2.47 -2.33 -1.07
CA VAL A 85 2.17 -3.77 -0.99
C VAL A 85 3.29 -4.56 -1.66
N ARG A 86 3.53 -5.76 -1.15
CA ARG A 86 4.37 -6.77 -1.80
C ARG A 86 3.75 -8.15 -1.63
N ARG A 87 4.25 -9.11 -2.40
CA ARG A 87 3.96 -10.54 -2.20
C ARG A 87 4.96 -11.12 -1.21
N ASP A 88 4.45 -11.88 -0.24
CA ASP A 88 5.27 -12.63 0.72
C ASP A 88 4.61 -13.98 0.97
N GLU A 89 5.31 -15.08 0.64
CA GLU A 89 4.82 -16.46 0.79
C GLU A 89 3.37 -16.71 0.30
N GLY A 90 2.97 -16.06 -0.80
CA GLY A 90 1.63 -16.19 -1.38
C GLY A 90 0.57 -15.26 -0.78
N ALA A 91 0.89 -14.55 0.29
CA ALA A 91 0.06 -13.50 0.88
C ALA A 91 0.41 -12.12 0.30
N PHE A 92 -0.50 -11.16 0.54
CA PHE A 92 -0.25 -9.74 0.35
C PHE A 92 0.08 -9.11 1.69
N VAL A 93 1.27 -8.52 1.80
CA VAL A 93 1.70 -7.78 2.98
C VAL A 93 1.87 -6.33 2.58
N GLY A 94 1.41 -5.42 3.42
CA GLY A 94 1.59 -4.02 3.11
C GLY A 94 1.45 -3.04 4.24
N GLU A 95 1.71 -1.80 3.86
CA GLU A 95 1.81 -0.64 4.73
C GLU A 95 0.95 0.49 4.17
N TYR A 96 0.40 1.33 5.04
CA TYR A 96 -0.29 2.55 4.65
C TYR A 96 -0.14 3.65 5.70
N GLY A 97 0.04 4.89 5.24
CA GLY A 97 0.22 6.05 6.12
C GLY A 97 1.46 5.90 7.02
N GLU A 98 1.37 6.40 8.26
CA GLU A 98 2.51 6.51 9.20
C GLU A 98 2.78 5.24 10.03
N GLY A 99 1.92 4.21 9.93
CA GLY A 99 2.09 2.99 10.72
C GLY A 99 1.02 1.92 10.52
N GLY A 100 0.10 2.11 9.57
CA GLY A 100 -0.87 1.09 9.23
C GLY A 100 -0.19 -0.07 8.52
N THR A 101 -0.45 -1.29 8.96
CA THR A 101 0.06 -2.50 8.31
C THR A 101 -1.07 -3.49 8.07
N PHE A 102 -0.93 -4.32 7.04
CA PHE A 102 -1.84 -5.41 6.75
C PHE A 102 -1.10 -6.65 6.26
N HIS A 103 -1.74 -7.80 6.50
CA HIS A 103 -1.33 -9.09 5.98
C HIS A 103 -2.61 -9.83 5.59
N LEU A 104 -2.73 -10.17 4.31
CA LEU A 104 -3.90 -10.82 3.73
C LEU A 104 -3.47 -12.07 2.96
N THR A 105 -3.88 -13.24 3.45
CA THR A 105 -3.67 -14.53 2.77
C THR A 105 -4.70 -14.78 1.66
N GLY A 106 -5.78 -13.99 1.63
CA GLY A 106 -6.83 -14.00 0.60
C GLY A 106 -7.24 -12.57 0.23
N VAL A 107 -7.80 -12.40 -0.97
CA VAL A 107 -8.23 -11.10 -1.51
C VAL A 107 -9.68 -11.15 -1.96
N THR A 108 -10.54 -11.70 -1.11
CA THR A 108 -11.97 -11.65 -1.37
C THR A 108 -12.49 -10.22 -1.26
N GLU A 109 -13.66 -9.95 -1.82
CA GLU A 109 -14.29 -8.63 -1.70
C GLU A 109 -14.48 -8.22 -0.23
N ASP A 110 -14.89 -9.16 0.63
CA ASP A 110 -15.06 -8.92 2.06
C ASP A 110 -13.74 -8.57 2.76
N ASP A 111 -12.64 -9.28 2.44
CA ASP A 111 -11.31 -8.98 2.98
C ASP A 111 -10.88 -7.55 2.64
N LEU A 112 -11.10 -7.14 1.39
CA LEU A 112 -10.75 -5.81 0.90
C LEU A 112 -11.65 -4.73 1.50
N ILE A 113 -12.95 -4.98 1.68
CA ILE A 113 -13.87 -4.05 2.36
C ILE A 113 -13.48 -3.88 3.83
N LEU A 114 -13.10 -4.96 4.52
CA LEU A 114 -12.64 -4.90 5.91
C LEU A 114 -11.34 -4.09 6.02
N LEU A 115 -10.38 -4.33 5.12
CA LEU A 115 -9.14 -3.55 5.05
C LEU A 115 -9.42 -2.07 4.75
N ALA A 116 -10.28 -1.78 3.77
CA ALA A 116 -10.65 -0.42 3.40
C ALA A 116 -11.30 0.33 4.57
N ARG A 117 -12.23 -0.30 5.28
CA ARG A 117 -12.85 0.30 6.48
C ARG A 117 -11.85 0.54 7.60
N ARG A 118 -10.91 -0.40 7.82
CA ARG A 118 -9.83 -0.20 8.79
C ARG A 118 -8.95 0.99 8.40
N LEU A 119 -8.49 1.05 7.16
CA LEU A 119 -7.68 2.15 6.64
C LEU A 119 -8.39 3.49 6.86
N LEU A 120 -9.67 3.60 6.51
CA LEU A 120 -10.44 4.83 6.70
C LEU A 120 -10.54 5.23 8.17
N ARG A 121 -10.76 4.27 9.09
CA ARG A 121 -10.78 4.55 10.53
C ARG A 121 -9.42 5.02 11.04
N ASP A 122 -8.34 4.37 10.61
CA ASP A 122 -6.98 4.70 11.06
C ASP A 122 -6.58 6.10 10.56
N VAL A 123 -6.90 6.44 9.31
CA VAL A 123 -6.71 7.78 8.75
C VAL A 123 -7.55 8.81 9.51
N ALA A 124 -8.84 8.53 9.74
CA ALA A 124 -9.69 9.44 10.50
C ALA A 124 -9.19 9.65 11.93
N ALA A 125 -8.64 8.62 12.58
CA ALA A 125 -8.05 8.73 13.91
C ALA A 125 -6.79 9.61 13.93
N ALA A 126 -5.94 9.50 12.91
CA ALA A 126 -4.73 10.32 12.77
C ALA A 126 -5.06 11.83 12.66
N TYR A 127 -6.08 12.19 11.89
CA TYR A 127 -6.52 13.59 11.73
C TYR A 127 -7.46 14.08 12.84
N GLY A 128 -8.24 13.17 13.45
CA GLY A 128 -9.23 13.47 14.46
C GLY A 128 -8.66 13.78 15.85
N GLY A 129 -7.34 13.70 16.03
CA GLY A 129 -6.68 14.09 17.27
C GLY A 129 -7.12 13.25 18.47
N GLY A 130 -7.10 11.92 18.33
CA GLY A 130 -7.09 11.02 19.49
C GLY A 130 -5.85 11.32 20.33
N GLY A 131 -5.99 12.25 21.28
CA GLY A 131 -4.93 12.87 22.04
C GLY A 131 -3.87 11.87 22.49
N LEU A 132 -2.68 12.03 21.92
CA LEU A 132 -1.44 11.64 22.55
C LEU A 132 -1.44 12.15 23.99
N VAL A 133 -1.58 11.20 24.90
CA VAL A 133 -0.92 11.18 26.20
C VAL A 133 0.43 11.90 26.08
N GLY A 134 0.67 12.92 26.93
CA GLY A 134 2.03 13.42 27.20
C GLY A 134 2.36 14.85 26.79
N ARG A 135 1.46 15.83 27.02
CA ARG A 135 1.89 17.23 27.23
C ARG A 135 1.62 17.65 28.67
N SER A 136 2.53 17.31 29.57
CA SER A 136 2.81 18.06 30.80
C SER A 136 4.23 17.74 31.27
N GLY A 137 5.19 18.01 30.39
CA GLY A 137 6.55 18.30 30.77
C GLY A 137 6.77 19.79 30.56
N MET A 138 6.62 20.58 31.61
CA MET A 138 7.30 21.86 31.88
C MET A 138 6.83 22.39 33.25
N PRO A 139 7.62 23.18 34.01
CA PRO A 139 8.89 23.79 33.63
C PRO A 139 10.06 23.50 34.58
N LEU A 140 11.27 23.78 34.09
CA LEU A 140 12.42 24.11 34.91
C LEU A 140 12.17 25.42 35.66
N ASN A 141 12.23 25.36 36.99
CA ASN A 141 12.84 26.36 37.88
C ASN A 141 13.27 25.67 39.16
#